data_AF-A0A620K954-F1
#
_entry.id   AF-A0A620K954-F1
#
_cell.length_a   1.000
_cell.length_b   1.000
_cell.length_c   1.000
_cell.angle_alpha   90.00
_cell.angle_beta   90.00
_cell.angle_gamma   90.00
#
_symmetry.space_group_name_H-M   'P 1'
#
loop_
_entity.id
_entity.type
_entity.pdbx_description
1 polymer ?
#
loop_
_entity_poly.entity_id
_entity_poly.type
_entity_poly.pdbx_seq_one_letter_code
_entity_poly.pdbx_strand_id
1 'polypeptide(L)'
;MGGVMTGEIDLQRAGRIKKAILGKFTYERMEELSGINIGTLKRISNAQRDAKINELEKIAEITQTDIFELIFGSDIDDIYDSSKCFFETSCVDVAQAALSVIYNLRTLNDDDILCLAKVSNALQTANYFKNKES
;
A
#
# COMPACT_ATOMS: atom_id res chain seq x y z
N MET A 1 3.59 -12.61 28.38
CA MET A 1 3.35 -13.36 27.14
C MET A 1 3.00 -12.36 26.06
N GLY A 2 4.00 -11.87 25.32
CA GLY A 2 3.78 -10.98 24.19
C GLY A 2 3.64 -11.83 22.94
N GLY A 3 2.40 -12.04 22.49
CA GLY A 3 2.15 -12.69 21.21
C GLY A 3 2.65 -11.78 20.09
N VAL A 4 3.55 -12.30 19.27
CA VAL A 4 3.89 -11.72 17.97
C VAL A 4 2.61 -11.74 17.15
N MET A 5 2.02 -10.57 16.91
CA MET A 5 0.81 -10.42 16.10
C MET A 5 1.18 -10.78 14.66
N THR A 6 0.89 -12.02 14.27
CA THR A 6 1.00 -12.50 12.89
C THR A 6 0.14 -11.63 11.99
N GLY A 7 0.70 -11.16 10.87
CA GLY A 7 0.10 -10.23 9.90
C GLY A 7 -1.40 -10.41 9.72
N GLU A 8 -2.16 -9.47 10.28
CA GLU A 8 -3.60 -9.44 10.20
C GLU A 8 -4.00 -9.04 8.78
N ILE A 9 -4.86 -9.82 8.14
CA ILE A 9 -5.28 -9.54 6.76
C ILE A 9 -6.20 -8.31 6.78
N ASP A 10 -5.85 -7.28 6.00
CA ASP A 10 -6.63 -6.05 5.88
C ASP A 10 -7.98 -6.32 5.18
N LEU A 11 -9.02 -6.50 6.00
CA LEU A 11 -10.39 -6.78 5.55
C LEU A 11 -10.97 -5.63 4.72
N GLN A 12 -10.63 -4.39 5.05
CA GLN A 12 -11.13 -3.22 4.35
C GLN A 12 -10.51 -3.13 2.96
N ARG A 13 -9.19 -3.31 2.85
CA ARG A 13 -8.48 -3.39 1.57
C ARG A 13 -9.03 -4.50 0.67
N ALA A 14 -9.26 -5.69 1.23
CA ALA A 14 -9.89 -6.79 0.48
C ALA A 14 -11.26 -6.37 -0.09
N GLY A 15 -12.06 -5.65 0.70
CA GLY A 15 -13.33 -5.06 0.28
C GLY A 15 -13.18 -4.03 -0.85
N ARG A 16 -12.21 -3.11 -0.74
CA ARG A 16 -11.90 -2.11 -1.77
C ARG A 16 -11.48 -2.76 -3.09
N ILE A 17 -10.58 -3.74 -3.03
CA ILE A 17 -10.14 -4.53 -4.20
C ILE A 17 -11.33 -5.25 -4.84
N LYS A 18 -12.17 -5.92 -4.03
CA LYS A 18 -13.37 -6.60 -4.51
C LYS A 18 -14.30 -5.64 -5.24
N LYS A 19 -14.53 -4.46 -4.67
CA LYS A 19 -15.38 -3.41 -5.26
C LYS A 19 -14.79 -2.89 -6.57
N ALA A 20 -13.48 -2.64 -6.62
CA ALA A 20 -12.79 -2.18 -7.83
C ALA A 20 -12.90 -3.18 -8.98
N ILE A 21 -12.69 -4.47 -8.69
CA ILE A 21 -12.83 -5.54 -9.68
C ILE A 21 -14.29 -5.66 -10.13
N LEU A 22 -15.20 -6.00 -9.20
CA LEU A 22 -16.58 -6.35 -9.53
C LEU A 22 -17.42 -5.15 -9.99
N GLY A 23 -16.96 -3.92 -9.75
CA GLY A 23 -17.58 -2.72 -10.27
C GLY A 23 -17.39 -2.52 -11.78
N LYS A 24 -16.40 -3.18 -12.40
CA LYS A 24 -16.10 -3.03 -13.83
C LYS A 24 -16.00 -4.35 -14.59
N PHE A 25 -15.57 -5.43 -13.94
CA PHE A 25 -15.24 -6.70 -14.58
C PHE A 25 -15.66 -7.90 -13.73
N THR A 26 -15.74 -9.07 -14.36
CA THR A 26 -15.79 -10.35 -13.64
C THR A 26 -14.37 -10.79 -13.26
N TYR A 27 -14.24 -11.76 -12.34
CA TYR A 27 -12.92 -12.29 -11.99
C TYR A 27 -12.27 -13.05 -13.16
N GLU A 28 -13.07 -13.71 -13.99
CA GLU A 28 -12.64 -14.38 -15.21
C GLU A 28 -12.02 -13.34 -16.17
N ARG A 29 -12.71 -12.22 -16.39
CA ARG A 29 -12.20 -11.16 -17.25
C ARG A 29 -10.95 -10.50 -16.67
N MET A 30 -10.87 -10.34 -15.34
CA MET A 30 -9.66 -9.85 -14.69
C MET A 30 -8.48 -10.81 -14.84
N GLU A 31 -8.70 -12.13 -14.76
CA GLU A 31 -7.64 -13.12 -14.99
C GLU A 31 -7.08 -13.01 -16.41
N GLU A 32 -7.96 -12.89 -17.41
CA GLU A 32 -7.55 -12.72 -18.82
C GLU A 32 -6.70 -11.45 -19.03
N LEU A 33 -7.07 -10.34 -18.40
CA LEU A 33 -6.41 -9.05 -18.60
C LEU A 33 -5.13 -8.88 -17.76
N SER A 34 -5.15 -9.35 -16.51
CA SER A 34 -4.04 -9.15 -15.56
C SER A 34 -3.03 -10.29 -15.54
N GLY A 35 -3.45 -11.48 -15.99
CA GLY A 35 -2.73 -12.74 -15.78
C GLY A 35 -2.71 -13.21 -14.32
N ILE A 36 -3.45 -12.56 -13.41
CA ILE A 36 -3.59 -13.01 -12.01
C ILE A 36 -4.64 -14.11 -11.97
N ASN A 37 -4.26 -15.27 -11.43
CA ASN A 37 -5.17 -16.40 -11.39
C ASN A 37 -6.49 -16.07 -10.67
N ILE A 38 -7.61 -16.56 -11.22
CA ILE A 38 -8.96 -16.31 -10.69
C ILE A 38 -9.11 -16.72 -9.22
N GLY A 39 -8.52 -17.84 -8.82
CA GLY A 39 -8.53 -18.30 -7.42
C GLY A 39 -7.77 -17.35 -6.50
N THR A 40 -6.69 -16.74 -7.01
CA THR A 40 -5.94 -15.71 -6.28
C THR A 40 -6.76 -14.43 -6.14
N LEU A 41 -7.40 -13.94 -7.21
CA LEU A 41 -8.27 -12.77 -7.15
C LEU A 41 -9.41 -12.95 -6.13
N LYS A 42 -10.02 -14.14 -6.11
CA LYS A 42 -11.07 -14.50 -5.15
C LYS A 42 -10.55 -14.57 -3.71
N ARG A 43 -9.37 -15.14 -3.47
CA ARG A 43 -8.76 -15.18 -2.12
C ARG A 43 -8.43 -13.79 -1.61
N ILE A 44 -7.89 -12.91 -2.46
CA ILE A 44 -7.62 -11.51 -2.12
C ILE A 44 -8.92 -10.79 -1.78
N SER A 45 -9.91 -10.87 -2.67
CA SER A 45 -11.19 -10.16 -2.52
C SER A 45 -12.05 -10.65 -1.35
N ASN A 46 -11.77 -11.84 -0.81
CA ASN A 46 -12.45 -12.39 0.36
C ASN A 46 -11.57 -12.38 1.62
N ALA A 47 -10.48 -11.60 1.62
CA ALA A 47 -9.55 -11.46 2.74
C ALA A 47 -8.98 -12.80 3.26
N GLN A 48 -8.81 -13.78 2.37
CA GLN A 48 -8.18 -15.07 2.69
C GLN A 48 -6.66 -15.02 2.46
N ARG A 49 -6.20 -14.01 1.74
CA ARG A 49 -4.80 -13.73 1.46
C ARG A 49 -4.66 -12.24 1.17
N ASP A 50 -3.57 -11.64 1.62
CA ASP A 50 -3.26 -10.28 1.26
C ASP A 50 -2.72 -10.12 -0.18
N ALA A 51 -2.95 -8.94 -0.77
CA ALA A 51 -2.50 -8.61 -2.12
C ALA A 51 -1.04 -8.15 -2.12
N LYS A 52 -0.25 -8.62 -3.09
CA LYS A 52 1.08 -8.06 -3.36
C LYS A 52 0.97 -6.74 -4.12
N ILE A 53 1.97 -5.88 -3.99
CA ILE A 53 2.03 -4.60 -4.71
C ILE A 53 1.87 -4.78 -6.22
N ASN A 54 2.58 -5.73 -6.84
CA ASN A 54 2.45 -5.97 -8.28
C ASN A 54 1.06 -6.48 -8.71
N GLU A 55 0.31 -7.13 -7.81
CA GLU A 55 -1.09 -7.51 -8.05
C GLU A 55 -1.99 -6.28 -7.96
N LEU A 56 -1.75 -5.39 -6.99
CA LEU A 56 -2.47 -4.13 -6.82
C LEU A 56 -2.24 -3.17 -8.00
N GLU A 57 -1.01 -3.06 -8.51
CA GLU A 57 -0.68 -2.25 -9.70
C GLU A 57 -1.49 -2.70 -10.91
N LYS A 58 -1.50 -4.00 -11.20
CA LYS A 58 -2.26 -4.56 -12.32
C LYS A 58 -3.76 -4.36 -12.16
N ILE A 59 -4.27 -4.59 -10.94
CA ILE A 59 -5.69 -4.38 -10.65
C ILE A 59 -6.03 -2.90 -10.87
N ALA A 60 -5.28 -1.97 -10.28
CA ALA A 60 -5.45 -0.53 -10.42
C ALA A 60 -5.44 -0.07 -11.88
N GLU A 61 -4.47 -0.53 -12.66
CA GLU A 61 -4.34 -0.20 -14.08
C GLU A 61 -5.58 -0.65 -14.88
N ILE A 62 -5.97 -1.92 -14.75
CA ILE A 62 -7.07 -2.50 -15.52
C ILE A 62 -8.42 -1.92 -15.06
N THR A 63 -8.64 -1.81 -13.75
CA THR A 63 -9.86 -1.23 -13.20
C THR A 63 -9.87 0.29 -13.29
N GLN A 64 -8.80 0.94 -13.75
CA GLN A 64 -8.63 2.40 -13.72
C GLN A 64 -9.04 2.98 -12.36
N THR A 65 -8.52 2.37 -11.29
CA THR A 65 -8.72 2.80 -9.90
C THR A 65 -7.39 3.35 -9.40
N ASP A 66 -7.41 4.43 -8.61
CA ASP A 66 -6.17 4.93 -8.00
C ASP A 66 -5.58 3.84 -7.11
N ILE A 67 -4.30 3.50 -7.31
CA ILE A 67 -3.61 2.49 -6.52
C ILE A 67 -3.60 2.86 -5.03
N PHE A 68 -3.59 4.15 -4.71
CA PHE A 68 -3.67 4.61 -3.32
C PHE A 68 -5.04 4.35 -2.71
N GLU A 69 -6.12 4.41 -3.48
CA GLU A 69 -7.45 4.02 -3.02
C GLU A 69 -7.50 2.52 -2.73
N LEU A 70 -6.83 1.69 -3.54
CA LEU A 70 -6.73 0.26 -3.25
C LEU A 70 -5.91 -0.02 -1.99
N ILE A 71 -4.76 0.64 -1.82
CA ILE A 71 -3.86 0.39 -0.70
C ILE A 71 -4.42 0.96 0.61
N PHE A 72 -4.86 2.22 0.59
CA PHE A 72 -5.16 3.00 1.80
C PHE A 72 -6.63 3.42 1.92
N GLY A 73 -7.43 3.30 0.86
CA GLY A 73 -8.79 3.83 0.85
C GLY A 73 -8.85 5.35 0.67
N SER A 74 -10.07 5.87 0.67
CA SER A 74 -10.36 7.30 0.48
C SER A 74 -10.80 8.01 1.76
N ASP A 75 -11.22 7.25 2.77
CA ASP A 75 -11.69 7.77 4.05
C ASP A 75 -10.52 7.87 5.05
N ILE A 76 -10.54 8.88 5.91
CA ILE A 76 -9.48 9.14 6.90
C ILE A 76 -9.22 7.93 7.80
N ASP A 77 -10.27 7.19 8.16
CA ASP A 77 -10.18 6.00 9.02
C ASP A 77 -9.54 4.80 8.30
N ASP A 78 -9.90 4.59 7.02
CA ASP A 78 -9.27 3.57 6.15
C ASP A 78 -7.77 3.87 5.95
N ILE A 79 -7.46 5.15 5.72
CA ILE A 79 -6.09 5.63 5.56
C ILE A 79 -5.29 5.36 6.84
N TYR A 80 -5.90 5.52 8.02
CA TYR A 80 -5.25 5.31 9.31
C TYR A 80 -4.80 3.85 9.51
N ASP A 81 -5.73 2.90 9.41
CA ASP A 81 -5.41 1.48 9.69
C ASP A 81 -4.44 0.92 8.64
N SER A 82 -4.68 1.21 7.35
CA SER A 82 -3.83 0.74 6.27
C SER A 82 -2.43 1.39 6.29
N SER A 83 -2.30 2.66 6.68
CA SER A 83 -0.98 3.33 6.76
C SER A 83 -0.15 2.78 7.93
N LYS A 84 -0.77 2.50 9.07
CA LYS A 84 -0.08 1.92 10.24
C LYS A 84 0.53 0.56 9.90
N CYS A 85 -0.25 -0.31 9.25
CA CYS A 85 0.21 -1.61 8.79
C CYS A 85 1.30 -1.50 7.72
N PHE A 86 1.17 -0.56 6.78
CA PHE A 86 2.12 -0.42 5.69
C PHE A 86 3.50 0.12 6.14
N PHE A 87 3.53 1.08 7.05
CA PHE A 87 4.77 1.72 7.52
C PHE A 87 5.35 1.10 8.80
N GLU A 88 4.70 0.05 9.33
CA GLU A 88 5.09 -0.62 10.59
C GLU A 88 5.30 0.36 11.77
N THR A 89 4.62 1.50 11.74
CA THR A 89 4.72 2.56 12.76
C THR A 89 3.55 2.49 13.72
N SER A 90 3.77 2.73 15.01
CA SER A 90 2.70 2.89 16.00
C SER A 90 2.15 4.32 16.05
N CYS A 91 2.80 5.28 15.40
CA CYS A 91 2.45 6.70 15.43
C CYS A 91 1.64 7.12 14.21
N VAL A 92 0.45 7.67 14.46
CA VAL A 92 -0.53 8.09 13.44
C VAL A 92 0.01 9.20 12.55
N ASP A 93 0.55 10.25 13.16
CA ASP A 93 1.08 11.41 12.42
C ASP A 93 2.22 10.99 11.49
N VAL A 94 3.04 10.01 11.93
CA VAL A 94 4.13 9.46 11.12
C VAL A 94 3.58 8.64 9.95
N ALA A 95 2.57 7.81 10.18
CA ALA A 95 1.94 7.01 9.13
C ALA A 95 1.30 7.89 8.04
N GLN A 96 0.57 8.94 8.45
CA GLN A 96 -0.04 9.91 7.54
C GLN A 96 1.01 10.76 6.82
N ALA A 97 2.05 11.23 7.51
CA ALA A 97 3.13 11.97 6.87
C ALA A 97 3.85 11.11 5.83
N ALA A 98 4.13 9.84 6.15
CA ALA A 98 4.76 8.91 5.21
C ALA A 98 3.88 8.64 3.99
N LEU A 99 2.57 8.45 4.18
CA LEU A 99 1.62 8.32 3.07
C LEU A 99 1.59 9.59 2.20
N SER A 100 1.49 10.76 2.83
CA SER A 100 1.48 12.05 2.16
C SER A 100 2.74 12.25 1.33
N VAL A 101 3.91 11.89 1.87
CA VAL A 101 5.17 11.89 1.11
C VAL A 101 5.05 11.01 -0.11
N ILE A 102 4.67 9.73 0.02
CA ILE A 102 4.55 8.81 -1.13
C ILE A 102 3.56 9.34 -2.17
N TYR A 103 2.40 9.82 -1.73
CA TYR A 103 1.37 10.35 -2.62
C TYR A 103 1.87 11.58 -3.40
N ASN A 104 2.59 12.47 -2.73
CA ASN A 104 3.12 13.67 -3.36
C ASN A 104 4.30 13.39 -4.29
N LEU A 105 5.08 12.32 -4.08
CA LEU A 105 6.17 11.94 -4.99
C LEU A 105 5.69 11.78 -6.44
N ARG A 106 4.45 11.34 -6.67
CA ARG A 106 3.91 11.12 -8.02
C ARG A 106 3.71 12.41 -8.84
N THR A 107 3.67 13.57 -8.19
CA THR A 107 3.47 14.87 -8.86
C THR A 107 4.75 15.68 -8.99
N LEU A 108 5.88 15.14 -8.52
CA LEU A 108 7.18 15.81 -8.58
C LEU A 108 7.89 15.53 -9.91
N ASN A 109 8.77 16.44 -10.30
CA ASN A 109 9.67 16.22 -11.44
C ASN A 109 10.90 15.40 -11.03
N ASP A 110 11.68 14.97 -12.02
CA ASP A 110 12.85 14.11 -11.82
C ASP A 110 13.90 14.72 -10.87
N ASP A 111 14.18 16.02 -10.99
CA ASP A 111 15.17 16.71 -10.16
C ASP A 111 14.74 16.76 -8.68
N ASP A 112 13.46 17.00 -8.42
CA ASP A 112 12.87 17.00 -7.08
C ASP A 112 12.95 15.61 -6.43
N ILE A 113 12.62 14.56 -7.20
CA ILE A 113 12.72 13.17 -6.73
C ILE A 113 14.18 12.81 -6.38
N LEU A 114 15.14 13.21 -7.24
CA LEU A 114 16.57 12.98 -6.99
C LEU A 114 17.06 13.75 -5.76
N CYS A 115 16.55 14.96 -5.52
CA CYS A 115 16.86 15.74 -4.31
C CYS A 115 16.34 15.03 -3.05
N LEU A 116 15.08 14.58 -3.06
CA LEU A 116 14.48 13.85 -1.93
C LEU A 116 15.22 12.54 -1.62
N ALA A 117 15.68 11.82 -2.64
CA ALA A 117 16.50 10.63 -2.44
C ALA A 117 17.81 10.93 -1.70
N LYS A 118 18.49 12.04 -2.02
CA LYS A 118 19.71 12.48 -1.32
C LYS A 118 19.42 12.87 0.13
N VAL A 119 18.33 13.61 0.38
CA VAL A 119 17.90 13.98 1.74
C VAL A 119 17.59 12.74 2.57
N SER A 120 16.83 11.80 2.03
CA SER A 120 16.52 10.53 2.69
C SER A 120 17.78 9.75 3.08
N ASN A 121 18.75 9.65 2.16
CA ASN A 121 20.03 8.97 2.42
C ASN A 121 20.86 9.67 3.53
N ALA A 122 20.92 11.00 3.50
CA ALA A 122 21.60 11.78 4.54
C ALA A 122 21.00 11.52 5.94
N LEU A 123 19.66 11.49 6.04
CA LEU A 123 18.95 11.21 7.29
C LEU A 123 19.21 9.77 7.80
N GLN A 124 19.20 8.78 6.91
CA GLN A 124 19.52 7.40 7.28
C GLN A 124 20.96 7.27 7.81
N THR A 125 21.90 7.93 7.13
CA THR A 125 23.31 7.94 7.52
C THR A 125 23.49 8.60 8.89
N ALA A 126 22.86 9.75 9.13
CA ALA A 126 22.93 10.43 10.42
C ALA A 126 22.36 9.58 11.57
N ASN A 127 21.22 8.91 11.35
CA ASN A 127 20.62 8.02 12.34
C ASN A 127 21.50 6.79 12.64
N TYR A 128 22.17 6.23 11.63
CA TYR A 128 23.11 5.13 11.83
C TYR A 128 24.23 5.48 12.81
N PHE A 129 24.81 6.67 12.68
CA PHE A 129 25.87 7.13 13.60
C PHE A 129 25.32 7.42 15.00
N LYS A 130 24.15 8.06 15.10
CA LYS A 130 23.51 8.36 16.38
C LYS A 130 23.21 7.10 17.20
N ASN A 131 22.81 6.01 16.54
CA ASN A 131 22.51 4.74 17.20
C ASN A 131 23.75 3.91 17.58
N LYS A 132 24.95 4.27 17.10
CA LYS A 132 26.22 3.63 17.52
C LYS A 132 26.88 4.30 18.71
N GLU A 133 26.52 5.54 19.00
CA GLU A 133 27.05 6.33 20.12
C GLU A 133 26.19 6.22 21.40
N SER A 134 25.02 5.57 21.32
CA SER A 134 24.13 5.26 22.46
C SER A 134 24.30 3.81 22.91
#